data_AF-A0A812RQP3-F1
#
_entry.id   AF-A0A812RQP3-F1
#
_cell.length_a   1.000
_cell.length_b   1.000
_cell.length_c   1.000
_cell.angle_alpha   90.00
_cell.angle_beta   90.00
_cell.angle_gamma   90.00
#
_symmetry.space_group_name_H-M   'P 1'
#
loop_
_entity.id
_entity.type
_entity.pdbx_description
1 polymer ?
#
loop_
_entity_poly.entity_id
_entity_poly.type
_entity_poly.pdbx_seq_one_letter_code
_entity_poly.pdbx_strand_id
1 'polypeptide(L)'
;AAVNLLDDMLDQELEPDLFTYSSVLDALAADARWADAVDVVQDLRIRGKSPNNAVASTLLPIAPWTAALHMWLEAQHGLEPDQVLCGAHLASMEQGYYWQKAVESMRWMQTRKLDLTKVTYASAVLICANARRWPEAADLLGRMEASSMKPAASSYALVLSELEQRAVTGPEQTLMSRLSAAAAKTLSQPAR
;
A
#
# COMPACT_ATOMS: atom_id res chain seq x y z
N ALA A 1 6.07 -18.93 18.12
CA ALA A 1 7.47 -18.52 18.39
C ALA A 1 7.52 -17.05 18.82
N ALA A 2 7.21 -16.09 17.95
CA ALA A 2 7.18 -14.66 18.33
C ALA A 2 6.06 -14.33 19.34
N VAL A 3 4.85 -14.85 19.12
CA VAL A 3 3.72 -14.70 20.08
C VAL A 3 4.07 -15.34 21.43
N ASN A 4 4.61 -16.56 21.43
CA ASN A 4 5.04 -17.22 22.67
C ASN A 4 6.11 -16.41 23.44
N LEU A 5 7.01 -15.72 22.75
CA LEU A 5 8.00 -14.86 23.42
C LEU A 5 7.34 -13.65 24.07
N LEU A 6 6.31 -13.08 23.42
CA LEU A 6 5.51 -12.01 24.02
C LEU A 6 4.80 -12.56 25.27
N ASP A 7 4.11 -13.69 25.15
CA ASP A 7 3.44 -14.35 26.28
C ASP A 7 4.41 -14.64 27.44
N ASP A 8 5.60 -15.19 27.15
CA ASP A 8 6.64 -15.49 28.15
C ASP A 8 7.14 -14.21 28.84
N MET A 9 7.30 -13.09 28.12
CA MET A 9 7.67 -11.80 28.71
C MET A 9 6.55 -11.28 29.62
N LEU A 10 5.30 -11.42 29.19
CA LEU A 10 4.13 -11.02 29.97
C LEU A 10 3.97 -11.85 31.24
N ASP A 11 4.18 -13.16 31.16
CA ASP A 11 4.17 -14.10 32.29
C ASP A 11 5.29 -13.82 33.30
N GLN A 12 6.40 -13.24 32.84
CA GLN A 12 7.53 -12.82 33.69
C GLN A 12 7.42 -11.37 34.19
N GLU A 13 6.26 -10.71 34.00
CA GLU A 13 6.03 -9.31 34.35
C GLU A 13 7.02 -8.32 33.70
N LEU A 14 7.64 -8.72 32.59
CA LEU A 14 8.49 -7.84 31.78
C LEU A 14 7.61 -6.99 30.88
N GLU A 15 7.80 -5.67 30.90
CA GLU A 15 6.99 -4.76 30.08
C GLU A 15 7.49 -4.76 28.62
N PRO A 16 6.72 -5.28 27.66
CA PRO A 16 7.13 -5.25 26.26
C PRO A 16 7.07 -3.81 25.75
N ASP A 17 8.08 -3.42 24.99
CA ASP A 17 8.11 -2.14 24.32
C ASP A 17 7.47 -2.23 22.92
N LEU A 18 7.30 -1.07 22.28
CA LEU A 18 6.71 -1.00 20.94
C LEU A 18 7.51 -1.80 19.90
N PHE A 19 8.83 -1.94 20.11
CA PHE A 19 9.69 -2.72 19.23
C PHE A 19 9.38 -4.22 19.32
N THR A 20 9.13 -4.72 20.53
CA THR A 20 8.71 -6.10 20.77
C THR A 20 7.38 -6.38 20.07
N TYR A 21 6.39 -5.51 20.25
CA TYR A 21 5.10 -5.63 19.54
C TYR A 21 5.26 -5.58 18.02
N SER A 22 6.02 -4.62 17.49
CA SER A 22 6.26 -4.50 16.04
C SER A 22 6.87 -5.79 15.48
N SER A 23 7.85 -6.38 16.18
CA SER A 23 8.52 -7.61 15.74
C SER A 23 7.56 -8.81 15.71
N VAL A 24 6.66 -8.91 16.70
CA VAL A 24 5.62 -9.95 16.71
C VAL A 24 4.63 -9.75 15.57
N LEU A 25 4.19 -8.50 15.35
CA LEU A 25 3.25 -8.16 14.28
C LEU A 25 3.85 -8.40 12.90
N ASP A 26 5.14 -8.12 12.69
CA ASP A 26 5.85 -8.40 11.44
C ASP A 26 5.88 -9.90 11.15
N ALA A 27 6.15 -10.73 12.17
CA ALA A 27 6.12 -12.18 12.04
C ALA A 27 4.70 -12.69 11.71
N LEU A 28 3.68 -12.16 12.37
CA LEU A 28 2.28 -12.51 12.10
C LEU A 28 1.83 -12.07 10.70
N ALA A 29 2.31 -10.91 10.23
CA ALA A 29 2.03 -10.42 8.90
C ALA A 29 2.69 -11.28 7.81
N ALA A 30 3.91 -11.77 8.04
CA ALA A 30 4.58 -12.70 7.13
C ALA A 30 3.77 -14.00 6.94
N ASP A 31 3.06 -14.44 7.99
CA ASP A 31 2.20 -15.63 7.97
C ASP A 31 0.72 -15.31 7.61
N ALA A 32 0.39 -14.06 7.25
CA ALA A 32 -0.97 -13.57 7.00
C ALA A 32 -1.97 -13.86 8.14
N ARG A 33 -1.50 -13.91 9.39
CA ARG A 33 -2.27 -14.24 10.59
C ARG A 33 -2.98 -13.02 11.17
N TRP A 34 -3.95 -12.48 10.41
CA TRP A 34 -4.69 -11.28 10.81
C TRP A 34 -5.38 -11.39 12.17
N ALA A 35 -6.03 -12.51 12.47
CA ALA A 35 -6.76 -12.69 13.73
C ALA A 35 -5.85 -12.56 14.96
N ASP A 36 -4.72 -13.26 14.95
CA ASP A 36 -3.73 -13.17 16.03
C ASP A 36 -3.10 -11.77 16.10
N ALA A 37 -2.90 -11.12 14.96
CA ALA A 37 -2.36 -9.77 14.92
C ALA A 37 -3.29 -8.74 15.55
N VAL A 38 -4.62 -8.92 15.42
CA VAL A 38 -5.62 -8.09 16.10
C VAL A 38 -5.53 -8.25 17.62
N ASP A 39 -5.36 -9.47 18.12
CA ASP A 39 -5.23 -9.73 19.56
C ASP A 39 -3.97 -9.03 20.13
N VAL A 40 -2.85 -9.09 19.41
CA VAL A 40 -1.61 -8.39 19.78
C VAL A 40 -1.78 -6.86 19.77
N VAL A 41 -2.49 -6.30 18.78
CA VAL A 41 -2.80 -4.85 18.76
C VAL A 41 -3.72 -4.45 19.91
N GLN A 42 -4.68 -5.30 20.26
CA GLN A 42 -5.58 -5.05 21.38
C GLN A 42 -4.83 -5.05 22.71
N ASP A 43 -3.91 -6.00 22.93
CA ASP A 43 -3.04 -6.02 24.11
C ASP A 43 -2.15 -4.77 24.18
N LEU A 44 -1.56 -4.36 23.05
CA LEU A 44 -0.81 -3.11 22.94
C LEU A 44 -1.64 -1.90 23.39
N ARG A 45 -2.92 -1.81 22.96
CA ARG A 45 -3.85 -0.73 23.35
C ARG A 45 -4.24 -0.79 24.82
N ILE A 46 -4.52 -1.97 25.37
CA ILE A 46 -4.90 -2.16 26.79
C ILE A 46 -3.77 -1.69 27.71
N ARG A 47 -2.52 -1.87 27.30
CA ARG A 47 -1.32 -1.42 28.03
C ARG A 47 -1.00 0.06 27.83
N GLY A 48 -1.93 0.83 27.26
CA GLY A 48 -1.80 2.28 27.10
C GLY A 48 -0.83 2.71 26.00
N LYS A 49 -0.37 1.78 25.15
CA LYS A 49 0.45 2.11 23.98
C LYS A 49 -0.49 2.26 22.77
N SER A 50 -0.20 3.22 21.90
CA SER A 50 -0.99 3.44 20.68
C SER A 50 -0.27 2.86 19.46
N PRO A 51 -0.98 2.18 18.55
CA PRO A 51 -0.43 1.80 17.25
C PRO A 51 0.13 3.04 16.53
N ASN A 52 1.30 2.92 15.93
CA ASN A 52 1.90 3.98 15.10
C ASN A 52 1.85 3.62 13.61
N ASN A 53 2.42 4.48 12.75
CA ASN A 53 2.50 4.22 11.30
C ASN A 53 3.16 2.89 10.97
N ALA A 54 4.18 2.46 11.73
CA ALA A 54 4.86 1.19 11.49
C ALA A 54 3.91 0.00 11.72
N VAL A 55 3.25 -0.05 12.88
CA VAL A 55 2.25 -1.08 13.20
C VAL A 55 1.13 -1.11 12.16
N ALA A 56 0.59 0.05 11.78
CA ALA A 56 -0.48 0.12 10.78
C ALA A 56 0.00 -0.35 9.39
N SER A 57 1.22 0.01 8.98
CA SER A 57 1.80 -0.38 7.69
C SER A 57 2.03 -1.89 7.57
N THR A 58 2.46 -2.54 8.65
CA THR A 58 2.63 -4.00 8.72
C THR A 58 1.30 -4.74 8.56
N LEU A 59 0.23 -4.17 9.11
CA LEU A 59 -1.06 -4.85 9.24
C LEU A 59 -2.02 -4.63 8.06
N LEU A 60 -1.97 -3.47 7.40
CA LEU A 60 -2.84 -3.16 6.26
C LEU A 60 -2.83 -4.24 5.16
N PRO A 61 -1.68 -4.79 4.72
CA PRO A 61 -1.65 -5.78 3.64
C PRO A 61 -2.33 -7.11 3.96
N ILE A 62 -2.39 -7.50 5.25
CA ILE A 62 -3.00 -8.75 5.70
C ILE A 62 -4.43 -8.57 6.19
N ALA A 63 -4.87 -7.32 6.38
CA ALA A 63 -6.18 -6.99 6.90
C ALA A 63 -7.28 -7.27 5.86
N PRO A 64 -8.44 -7.81 6.27
CA PRO A 64 -9.63 -7.77 5.45
C PRO A 64 -9.94 -6.32 5.04
N TRP A 65 -10.36 -6.12 3.79
CA TRP A 65 -10.50 -4.78 3.21
C TRP A 65 -11.36 -3.81 4.05
N THR A 66 -12.39 -4.31 4.76
CA THR A 66 -13.22 -3.50 5.65
C THR A 66 -12.42 -2.97 6.84
N ALA A 67 -11.59 -3.82 7.44
CA ALA A 67 -10.70 -3.44 8.52
C ALA A 67 -9.58 -2.53 8.00
N ALA A 68 -9.00 -2.81 6.84
CA ALA A 68 -7.98 -1.97 6.22
C ALA A 68 -8.49 -0.54 5.96
N LEU A 69 -9.72 -0.40 5.44
CA LEU A 69 -10.36 0.90 5.26
C LEU A 69 -10.59 1.63 6.58
N HIS A 70 -11.01 0.91 7.63
CA HIS A 70 -11.21 1.49 8.95
C HIS A 70 -9.89 1.99 9.54
N MET A 71 -8.86 1.17 9.50
CA MET A 71 -7.50 1.51 9.95
C MET A 71 -6.95 2.73 9.22
N TRP A 72 -7.14 2.80 7.90
CA TRP A 72 -6.75 3.97 7.11
C TRP A 72 -7.47 5.23 7.58
N LEU A 73 -8.79 5.17 7.77
CA LEU A 73 -9.57 6.30 8.27
C LEU A 73 -9.10 6.75 9.66
N GLU A 74 -8.85 5.82 10.58
CA GLU A 74 -8.26 6.14 11.90
C GLU A 74 -6.90 6.84 11.73
N ALA A 75 -6.03 6.32 10.87
CA ALA A 75 -4.70 6.87 10.63
C ALA A 75 -4.73 8.29 10.06
N GLN A 76 -5.70 8.62 9.21
CA GLN A 76 -5.88 9.98 8.66
C GLN A 76 -6.10 11.05 9.73
N HIS A 77 -6.63 10.66 10.89
CA HIS A 77 -6.95 11.55 12.00
C HIS A 77 -5.95 11.47 13.15
N GLY A 78 -5.26 10.33 13.32
CA GLY A 78 -4.44 10.07 14.50
C GLY A 78 -2.94 9.90 14.27
N LEU A 79 -2.49 9.53 13.06
CA LEU A 79 -1.12 9.00 12.88
C LEU A 79 -0.22 9.79 11.92
N GLU A 80 -0.72 10.84 11.28
CA GLU A 80 -0.01 11.56 10.19
C GLU A 80 0.63 10.59 9.19
N PRO A 81 -0.17 10.01 8.27
CA PRO A 81 0.29 8.94 7.39
C PRO A 81 1.56 9.31 6.60
N ASP A 82 2.60 8.50 6.76
CA ASP A 82 3.82 8.61 5.98
C ASP A 82 3.74 7.85 4.65
N GLN A 83 4.84 7.90 3.89
CA GLN A 83 4.94 7.27 2.57
C GLN A 83 4.72 5.74 2.62
N VAL A 84 5.19 5.09 3.70
CA VAL A 84 5.12 3.65 3.88
C VAL A 84 3.66 3.25 4.14
N LEU A 85 2.99 3.97 5.03
CA LEU A 85 1.58 3.72 5.36
C LEU A 85 0.67 3.93 4.15
N CYS A 86 0.93 4.98 3.35
CA CYS A 86 0.20 5.23 2.11
C CYS A 86 0.36 4.08 1.09
N GLY A 87 1.57 3.54 0.95
CA GLY A 87 1.84 2.40 0.09
C GLY A 87 1.13 1.13 0.55
N ALA A 88 1.24 0.81 1.85
CA ALA A 88 0.59 -0.35 2.45
C ALA A 88 -0.94 -0.31 2.31
N HIS A 89 -1.54 0.87 2.47
CA HIS A 89 -2.98 1.08 2.26
C HIS A 89 -3.41 0.73 0.84
N LEU A 90 -2.70 1.23 -0.17
CA LEU A 90 -3.04 0.92 -1.56
C LEU A 90 -2.80 -0.56 -1.89
N ALA A 91 -1.72 -1.15 -1.39
CA ALA A 91 -1.47 -2.59 -1.55
C ALA A 91 -2.63 -3.44 -0.98
N SER A 92 -3.19 -3.05 0.17
CA SER A 92 -4.36 -3.74 0.75
C SER A 92 -5.61 -3.70 -0.15
N MET A 93 -5.70 -2.73 -1.07
CA MET A 93 -6.83 -2.55 -1.99
C MET A 93 -6.67 -3.31 -3.31
N GLU A 94 -5.47 -3.79 -3.65
CA GLU A 94 -5.19 -4.49 -4.91
C GLU A 94 -6.00 -5.79 -5.02
N GLN A 95 -6.15 -6.53 -3.93
CA GLN A 95 -6.88 -7.81 -3.90
C GLN A 95 -8.39 -7.65 -4.09
N GLY A 96 -8.96 -6.53 -3.63
CA GLY A 96 -10.40 -6.29 -3.65
C GLY A 96 -10.90 -5.41 -4.79
N TYR A 97 -9.99 -4.95 -5.65
CA TYR A 97 -10.30 -4.09 -6.80
C TYR A 97 -11.11 -2.82 -6.44
N TYR A 98 -10.86 -2.26 -5.24
CA TYR A 98 -11.56 -1.08 -4.70
C TYR A 98 -11.08 0.24 -5.32
N TRP A 99 -11.15 0.36 -6.64
CA TRP A 99 -10.57 1.49 -7.38
C TRP A 99 -11.14 2.85 -6.96
N GLN A 100 -12.43 2.94 -6.59
CA GLN A 100 -13.01 4.21 -6.14
C GLN A 100 -12.29 4.70 -4.89
N LYS A 101 -12.07 3.81 -3.92
CA LYS A 101 -11.41 4.11 -2.66
C LYS A 101 -9.91 4.38 -2.84
N ALA A 102 -9.27 3.69 -3.77
CA ALA A 102 -7.89 3.99 -4.15
C ALA A 102 -7.77 5.42 -4.74
N VAL A 103 -8.66 5.81 -5.65
CA VAL A 103 -8.68 7.15 -6.26
C VAL A 103 -9.00 8.24 -5.22
N GLU A 104 -9.97 8.00 -4.32
CA GLU A 104 -10.28 8.90 -3.20
C GLU A 104 -9.06 9.08 -2.28
N SER A 105 -8.38 7.98 -1.93
CA SER A 105 -7.19 8.00 -1.08
C SER A 105 -6.04 8.76 -1.74
N MET A 106 -5.79 8.54 -3.05
CA MET A 106 -4.79 9.28 -3.82
C MET A 106 -5.07 10.79 -3.85
N ARG A 107 -6.34 11.20 -4.01
CA ARG A 107 -6.71 12.63 -3.95
C ARG A 107 -6.44 13.20 -2.57
N TRP A 108 -6.83 12.50 -1.51
CA TRP A 108 -6.59 12.91 -0.13
C TRP A 108 -5.09 13.11 0.16
N MET A 109 -4.24 12.17 -0.28
CA MET A 109 -2.79 12.25 -0.09
C MET A 109 -2.19 13.47 -0.81
N GLN A 110 -2.67 13.75 -2.03
CA GLN A 110 -2.23 14.92 -2.78
C GLN A 110 -2.69 16.26 -2.18
N THR A 111 -3.93 16.34 -1.70
CA THR A 111 -4.44 17.56 -1.04
C THR A 111 -3.64 17.90 0.20
N ARG A 112 -3.16 16.89 0.93
CA ARG A 112 -2.25 17.05 2.08
C ARG A 112 -0.78 17.23 1.69
N LYS A 113 -0.45 17.21 0.38
CA LYS A 113 0.91 17.33 -0.14
C LYS A 113 1.87 16.29 0.48
N LEU A 114 1.37 15.07 0.70
CA LEU A 114 2.23 13.97 1.11
C LEU A 114 3.22 13.64 -0.01
N ASP A 115 4.42 13.24 0.37
CA ASP A 115 5.47 12.83 -0.56
C ASP A 115 5.13 11.45 -1.15
N LEU A 116 4.25 11.46 -2.16
CA LEU A 116 3.88 10.24 -2.86
C LEU A 116 5.07 9.64 -3.59
N THR A 117 5.19 8.32 -3.56
CA THR A 117 6.28 7.61 -4.24
C THR A 117 5.81 6.98 -5.55
N LYS A 118 6.76 6.51 -6.35
CA LYS A 118 6.47 5.73 -7.58
C LYS A 118 5.65 4.48 -7.26
N VAL A 119 5.89 3.84 -6.12
CA VAL A 119 5.16 2.65 -5.68
C VAL A 119 3.70 3.01 -5.41
N THR A 120 3.45 4.12 -4.71
CA THR A 120 2.09 4.59 -4.40
C THR A 120 1.28 4.84 -5.68
N TYR A 121 1.85 5.51 -6.69
CA TYR A 121 1.18 5.69 -7.99
C TYR A 121 0.98 4.38 -8.74
N ALA A 122 1.98 3.50 -8.77
CA ALA A 122 1.91 2.22 -9.47
C ALA A 122 0.77 1.35 -8.94
N SER A 123 0.63 1.21 -7.62
CA SER A 123 -0.47 0.48 -6.99
C SER A 123 -1.83 1.08 -7.35
N ALA A 124 -2.01 2.40 -7.25
CA ALA A 124 -3.27 3.04 -7.62
C ALA A 124 -3.64 2.83 -9.10
N VAL A 125 -2.66 2.91 -9.99
CA VAL A 125 -2.84 2.64 -11.43
C VAL A 125 -3.23 1.18 -11.66
N LEU A 126 -2.57 0.23 -10.99
CA LEU A 126 -2.86 -1.19 -11.10
C LEU A 126 -4.28 -1.52 -10.61
N ILE A 127 -4.70 -0.96 -9.47
CA ILE A 127 -6.08 -1.14 -8.95
C ILE A 127 -7.10 -0.63 -9.98
N CYS A 128 -6.87 0.55 -10.58
CA CYS A 128 -7.77 1.11 -11.59
C CYS A 128 -7.76 0.28 -12.88
N ALA A 129 -6.59 -0.13 -13.36
CA ALA A 129 -6.44 -0.94 -14.57
C ALA A 129 -7.14 -2.28 -14.43
N ASN A 130 -6.95 -2.96 -13.29
CA ASN A 130 -7.60 -4.24 -13.01
C ASN A 130 -9.13 -4.11 -12.93
N ALA A 131 -9.63 -2.97 -12.45
CA ALA A 131 -11.06 -2.65 -12.45
C ALA A 131 -11.59 -2.12 -13.80
N ARG A 132 -10.77 -2.14 -14.87
CA ARG A 132 -11.08 -1.59 -16.21
C ARG A 132 -11.44 -0.10 -16.21
N ARG A 133 -10.87 0.65 -15.27
CA ARG A 133 -11.05 2.09 -15.09
C ARG A 133 -9.94 2.86 -15.77
N TRP A 134 -9.96 2.78 -17.09
CA TRP A 134 -8.91 3.32 -17.96
C TRP A 134 -8.74 4.84 -17.87
N PRO A 135 -9.82 5.65 -17.81
CA PRO A 135 -9.67 7.10 -17.64
C PRO A 135 -8.97 7.44 -16.32
N GLU A 136 -9.33 6.77 -15.23
CA GLU A 136 -8.72 6.99 -13.92
C GLU A 136 -7.26 6.53 -13.87
N ALA A 137 -6.95 5.37 -14.44
CA ALA A 137 -5.57 4.88 -14.55
C ALA A 137 -4.69 5.84 -15.37
N ALA A 138 -5.21 6.36 -16.48
CA ALA A 138 -4.51 7.32 -17.34
C ALA A 138 -4.30 8.69 -16.68
N ASP A 139 -5.27 9.16 -15.90
CA ASP A 139 -5.16 10.40 -15.09
C ASP A 139 -4.05 10.28 -14.03
N LEU A 140 -4.05 9.17 -13.28
CA LEU A 140 -3.04 8.91 -12.25
C LEU A 140 -1.62 8.87 -12.82
N LEU A 141 -1.44 8.23 -13.98
CA LEU A 141 -0.16 8.24 -14.70
C LEU A 141 0.25 9.65 -15.14
N GLY A 142 -0.68 10.42 -15.71
CA GLY A 142 -0.41 11.81 -16.11
C GLY A 142 0.01 12.69 -14.93
N ARG A 143 -0.61 12.50 -13.76
CA ARG A 143 -0.26 13.20 -12.51
C ARG A 143 1.13 12.82 -12.00
N MET A 144 1.51 11.55 -12.11
CA MET A 144 2.87 11.11 -11.77
C MET A 144 3.92 11.75 -12.71
N GLU A 145 3.66 11.75 -14.02
CA GLU A 145 4.53 12.38 -15.03
C GLU A 145 4.70 13.89 -14.78
N ALA A 146 3.61 14.60 -14.49
CA ALA A 146 3.60 16.03 -14.19
C ALA A 146 4.37 16.38 -12.91
N SER A 147 4.42 15.45 -11.95
CA SER A 147 5.14 15.63 -10.68
C SER A 147 6.65 15.40 -10.80
N SER A 148 7.20 15.29 -12.03
CA SER A 148 8.61 14.97 -12.33
C SER A 148 9.13 13.65 -11.73
N MET A 149 8.23 12.85 -11.15
CA MET A 149 8.51 11.50 -10.70
C MET A 149 8.53 10.61 -11.93
N LYS A 150 9.73 10.31 -12.43
CA LYS A 150 9.89 9.31 -13.50
C LYS A 150 9.54 7.93 -12.93
N PRO A 151 8.43 7.29 -13.31
CA PRO A 151 8.14 5.89 -12.95
C PRO A 151 9.34 4.98 -13.15
N ALA A 152 9.49 3.97 -12.29
CA ALA A 152 10.51 2.95 -12.50
C ALA A 152 10.07 2.05 -13.68
N ALA A 153 11.01 1.61 -14.53
CA ALA A 153 10.70 0.72 -15.64
C ALA A 153 9.98 -0.56 -15.16
N SER A 154 10.27 -1.03 -13.94
CA SER A 154 9.59 -2.15 -13.28
C SER A 154 8.11 -1.89 -12.98
N SER A 155 7.74 -0.67 -12.60
CA SER A 155 6.34 -0.28 -12.35
C SER A 155 5.51 -0.31 -13.63
N TYR A 156 6.10 0.07 -14.76
CA TYR A 156 5.45 -0.08 -16.06
C TYR A 156 5.44 -1.51 -16.54
N ALA A 157 6.52 -2.27 -16.35
CA ALA A 157 6.59 -3.66 -16.79
C ALA A 157 5.54 -4.54 -16.12
N LEU A 158 5.26 -4.35 -14.81
CA LEU A 158 4.21 -5.08 -14.11
C LEU A 158 2.83 -4.74 -14.68
N VAL A 159 2.51 -3.45 -14.80
CA VAL A 159 1.23 -2.98 -15.35
C VAL A 159 1.08 -3.40 -16.82
N LEU A 160 2.15 -3.36 -17.62
CA LEU A 160 2.16 -3.83 -19.01
C LEU A 160 1.96 -5.34 -19.10
N SER A 161 2.66 -6.13 -18.29
CA SER A 161 2.53 -7.59 -18.30
C SER A 161 1.12 -8.05 -17.93
N GLU A 162 0.47 -7.38 -16.97
CA GLU A 162 -0.90 -7.68 -16.55
C GLU A 162 -1.93 -7.25 -17.62
N LEU A 163 -1.61 -6.20 -18.40
CA LEU A 163 -2.41 -5.75 -19.54
C LEU A 163 -2.20 -6.59 -20.80
N GLU A 164 -1.00 -7.11 -21.04
CA GLU A 164 -0.65 -7.96 -22.18
C GLU A 164 -1.25 -9.37 -22.08
N GLN A 165 -1.39 -9.90 -20.86
CA GLN A 165 -2.05 -11.19 -20.61
C GLN A 165 -3.56 -11.18 -20.88
N ARG A 166 -4.18 -10.00 -20.96
CA ARG A 166 -5.60 -9.84 -21.27
C ARG A 166 -5.68 -9.31 -22.70
N ALA A 167 -6.12 -10.11 -23.66
CA ALA A 167 -6.22 -9.68 -25.06
C ALA A 167 -7.16 -8.46 -25.17
N VAL A 168 -6.63 -7.30 -25.55
CA VAL A 168 -7.39 -6.05 -25.51
C VAL A 168 -7.44 -5.33 -26.86
N THR A 169 -8.65 -4.91 -27.25
CA THR A 169 -8.91 -3.94 -28.33
C THR A 169 -9.62 -2.70 -27.77
N GLY A 170 -9.22 -1.48 -28.16
CA GLY A 170 -9.91 -0.23 -27.80
C GLY A 170 -9.04 0.81 -27.06
N PRO A 171 -9.61 1.71 -26.22
CA PRO A 171 -8.87 2.81 -25.54
C PRO A 171 -7.72 2.34 -24.64
N GLU A 172 -7.73 1.06 -24.30
CA GLU A 172 -6.70 0.34 -23.55
C GLU A 172 -5.39 0.21 -24.36
N GLN A 173 -5.42 0.18 -25.71
CA GLN A 173 -4.21 0.27 -26.54
C GLN A 173 -3.49 1.62 -26.37
N THR A 174 -4.23 2.70 -26.17
CA THR A 174 -3.65 4.03 -25.91
C THR A 174 -2.94 4.06 -24.56
N LEU A 175 -3.51 3.41 -23.55
CA LEU A 175 -2.85 3.27 -22.26
C LEU A 175 -1.61 2.38 -22.37
N MET A 176 -1.72 1.22 -23.05
CA MET A 176 -0.61 0.28 -23.24
C MET A 176 0.55 0.90 -24.04
N SER A 177 0.25 1.66 -25.10
CA SER A 177 1.26 2.40 -25.87
C SER A 177 1.91 3.53 -25.07
N ARG A 178 1.16 4.23 -24.21
CA ARG A 178 1.74 5.23 -23.29
C ARG A 178 2.64 4.57 -22.24
N LEU A 179 2.18 3.48 -21.64
CA LEU A 179 2.93 2.70 -20.66
C LEU A 179 4.22 2.12 -21.28
N SER A 180 4.16 1.57 -22.49
CA SER A 180 5.32 0.99 -23.19
C SER A 180 6.30 2.07 -23.65
N ALA A 181 5.82 3.19 -24.19
CA ALA A 181 6.66 4.33 -24.54
C ALA A 181 7.36 4.93 -23.30
N ALA A 182 6.66 4.97 -22.16
CA ALA A 182 7.23 5.46 -20.92
C ALA A 182 8.22 4.47 -20.27
N ALA A 183 7.99 3.15 -20.39
CA ALA A 183 8.95 2.10 -20.04
C ALA A 183 10.22 2.19 -20.89
N ALA A 184 10.09 2.38 -22.20
CA ALA A 184 11.22 2.53 -23.10
C ALA A 184 12.07 3.78 -22.78
N LYS A 185 11.43 4.92 -22.48
CA LYS A 185 12.11 6.16 -22.07
C LYS A 185 12.86 6.04 -20.75
N THR A 186 12.41 5.18 -19.84
CA THR A 186 13.08 4.96 -18.55
C THR A 186 14.26 4.00 -18.68
N LEU A 187 14.19 3.03 -19.59
CA LEU A 187 15.31 2.15 -19.94
C LEU A 187 16.40 2.85 -20.77
N SER A 188 16.05 3.84 -21.59
CA SER A 188 16.99 4.56 -22.45
C SER A 188 17.76 5.69 -21.76
N GLN A 189 17.50 5.97 -20.48
CA GLN A 189 18.21 7.00 -19.73
C GLN A 189 19.30 6.36 -18.86
N PRO A 190 20.57 6.78 -18.98
CA PRO A 190 21.65 6.22 -18.19
C PRO A 190 21.40 6.51 -16.70
N ALA A 191 21.56 5.48 -15.86
CA ALA A 191 21.55 5.62 -14.41
C ALA A 191 22.62 6.65 -14.03
N ARG A 192 22.19 7.76 -13.42
CA ARG A 192 23.09 8.73 -12.79
C ARG A 192 23.42 8.29 -11.38
#